data_AF-A0A954EAK4-F1
#
_entry.id   AF-A0A954EAK4-F1
#
_cell.length_a   1.000
_cell.length_b   1.000
_cell.length_c   1.000
_cell.angle_alpha   90.00
_cell.angle_beta   90.00
_cell.angle_gamma   90.00
#
_symmetry.space_group_name_H-M   'P 1'
#
loop_
_entity.id
_entity.type
_entity.pdbx_description
1 polymer ?
#
loop_
_entity_poly.entity_id
_entity_poly.type
_entity_poly.pdbx_seq_one_letter_code
_entity_poly.pdbx_strand_id
1 'polypeptide(L)'
;MSATRVFRSAVFLLLVFTITGQSFGFDVVATIRRIDAENRIAIVFANGQERMVKIAADVRILDEAGKNLKDGLIAPELKAGATVTLTVERDGNQPAIVAIRLGGKINAPAPVSVGKPSTGFTPLTEMSAEDRYKGEEGGLYGKGSNDPPASLASTVEQVTSLIQPLDAKGNPDAIGKIGLVSISMSNATQEFSRFKMLADADPDKSSQLQIVDCAQGGQTMARWADANAACWAEADRRLTAAGLAREQVQVAWVKLANAGPSGELQEHGKQLERDTKTVLANLVKFFPNLRIAYLGSRIYGGYADGRLNPEPYAYEGAFVVRWLIQNQMNGDPGLNSDSNKGAIQSPLLLWGPYFWGDGMTPRKSDGLTWERSDFVNDGTHPSDSGRQKVAEQLLSFFKNDPYARTWFLEDSGR
;
A
#
# COMPACT_ATOMS: atom_id res chain seq x y z
N MET A 1 1.78 53.37 -56.55
CA MET A 1 0.41 52.86 -56.35
C MET A 1 0.50 51.51 -55.67
N SER A 2 -0.34 51.32 -54.65
CA SER A 2 -0.37 50.20 -53.70
C SER A 2 -0.41 48.81 -54.36
N ALA A 3 0.35 47.85 -53.82
CA ALA A 3 -0.02 46.43 -53.83
C ALA A 3 0.88 45.62 -52.86
N THR A 4 0.32 45.31 -51.71
CA THR A 4 0.77 44.37 -50.69
C THR A 4 0.82 42.94 -51.23
N ARG A 5 1.92 42.20 -51.06
CA ARG A 5 1.90 40.71 -51.02
C ARG A 5 2.89 40.14 -50.00
N VAL A 6 2.28 39.77 -48.89
CA VAL A 6 2.60 38.78 -47.84
C VAL A 6 3.61 37.69 -48.25
N PHE A 7 4.71 37.59 -47.49
CA PHE A 7 5.51 36.38 -47.35
C PHE A 7 4.85 35.47 -46.30
N ARG A 8 4.67 34.19 -46.66
CA ARG A 8 4.18 33.13 -45.75
C ARG A 8 5.31 32.73 -44.80
N SER A 9 5.12 32.97 -43.51
CA SER A 9 5.85 32.27 -42.45
C SER A 9 4.87 31.31 -41.77
N ALA A 10 5.13 30.01 -41.93
CA ALA A 10 4.41 28.97 -41.20
C ALA A 10 4.86 29.01 -39.74
N VAL A 11 3.97 29.43 -38.84
CA VAL A 11 4.12 29.25 -37.39
C VAL A 11 3.37 27.99 -37.03
N PHE A 12 4.10 26.95 -36.59
CA PHE A 12 3.53 25.80 -35.91
C PHE A 12 2.96 26.29 -34.57
N LEU A 13 1.63 26.32 -34.45
CA LEU A 13 0.96 26.57 -33.18
C LEU A 13 1.04 25.28 -32.35
N LEU A 14 1.89 25.28 -31.34
CA LEU A 14 1.91 24.26 -30.30
C LEU A 14 0.62 24.39 -29.48
N LEU A 15 -0.36 23.52 -29.73
CA LEU A 15 -1.56 23.43 -28.90
C LEU A 15 -1.17 22.78 -27.57
N VAL A 16 -0.90 23.61 -26.55
CA VAL A 16 -0.85 23.15 -25.16
C VAL A 16 -2.29 22.86 -24.74
N PHE A 17 -2.67 21.58 -24.75
CA PHE A 17 -3.83 21.13 -23.99
C PHE A 17 -3.47 21.22 -22.50
N THR A 18 -3.85 22.31 -21.85
CA THR A 18 -3.99 22.32 -20.40
C THR A 18 -5.12 21.37 -20.05
N ILE A 19 -4.79 20.13 -19.73
CA ILE A 19 -5.70 19.23 -19.03
C ILE A 19 -5.84 19.82 -17.62
N THR A 20 -6.87 20.63 -17.42
CA THR A 20 -7.31 21.01 -16.08
C THR A 20 -7.73 19.72 -15.39
N GLY A 21 -6.90 19.20 -14.50
CA GLY A 21 -7.27 18.10 -13.63
C GLY A 21 -8.50 18.51 -12.83
N GLN A 22 -9.64 17.86 -13.07
CA GLN A 22 -10.79 18.03 -12.20
C GLN A 22 -10.44 17.40 -10.85
N SER A 23 -10.25 18.25 -9.83
CA SER A 23 -10.33 17.83 -8.43
C SER A 23 -11.75 17.33 -8.18
N PHE A 24 -11.91 16.05 -7.90
CA PHE A 24 -13.18 15.55 -7.37
C PHE A 24 -13.27 16.00 -5.92
N GLY A 25 -14.02 17.08 -5.67
CA GLY A 25 -14.45 17.45 -4.33
C GLY A 25 -15.34 16.37 -3.73
N PHE A 26 -15.25 16.17 -2.42
CA PHE A 26 -16.14 15.28 -1.69
C PHE A 26 -16.90 16.05 -0.61
N ASP A 27 -18.14 15.64 -0.36
CA ASP A 27 -19.00 16.27 0.62
C ASP A 27 -18.91 15.56 1.97
N VAL A 28 -18.83 16.35 3.04
CA VAL A 28 -18.79 15.87 4.43
C VAL A 28 -19.81 16.63 5.25
N VAL A 29 -20.72 15.91 5.91
CA VAL A 29 -21.60 16.54 6.93
C VAL A 29 -20.81 16.71 8.22
N ALA A 30 -20.81 17.92 8.77
CA ALA A 30 -20.04 18.28 9.96
C ALA A 30 -20.85 19.20 10.88
N THR A 31 -20.46 19.26 12.14
CA THR A 31 -20.96 20.24 13.11
C THR A 31 -19.90 21.32 13.30
N ILE A 32 -20.28 22.58 13.13
CA ILE A 32 -19.38 23.72 13.35
C ILE A 32 -19.02 23.79 14.84
N ARG A 33 -17.72 23.83 15.16
CA ARG A 33 -17.22 24.23 16.48
C ARG A 33 -16.89 25.71 16.49
N ARG A 34 -16.19 26.17 15.45
CA ARG A 34 -15.81 27.56 15.27
C ARG A 34 -15.52 27.84 13.79
N ILE A 35 -15.90 29.02 13.31
CA ILE A 35 -15.36 29.58 12.07
C ILE A 35 -14.53 30.81 12.44
N ASP A 36 -13.29 30.81 11.99
CA ASP A 36 -12.39 31.95 12.04
C ASP A 36 -12.35 32.55 10.63
N ALA A 37 -13.18 33.58 10.41
CA ALA A 37 -13.34 34.21 9.11
C ALA A 37 -12.08 35.00 8.70
N GLU A 38 -11.35 35.57 9.67
CA GLU A 38 -10.14 36.35 9.43
C GLU A 38 -9.00 35.45 8.93
N ASN A 39 -8.78 34.31 9.61
CA ASN A 39 -7.73 33.36 9.25
C ASN A 39 -8.19 32.31 8.23
N ARG A 40 -9.48 32.33 7.85
CA ARG A 40 -10.12 31.35 6.95
C ARG A 40 -9.92 29.90 7.42
N ILE A 41 -10.22 29.65 8.68
CA ILE A 41 -10.11 28.31 9.30
C ILE A 41 -11.47 27.90 9.85
N ALA A 42 -11.90 26.67 9.54
CA ALA A 42 -13.03 26.04 10.18
C ALA A 42 -12.55 24.97 11.16
N ILE A 43 -13.04 25.03 12.40
CA ILE A 43 -12.95 23.92 13.36
C ILE A 43 -14.30 23.22 13.35
N VAL A 44 -14.32 21.95 12.96
CA VAL A 44 -15.54 21.18 12.76
C VAL A 44 -15.43 19.80 13.37
N PHE A 45 -16.55 19.26 13.84
CA PHE A 45 -16.64 17.87 14.27
C PHE A 45 -17.27 17.04 13.14
N ALA A 46 -16.54 16.08 12.62
CA ALA A 46 -16.98 15.20 11.54
C ALA A 46 -16.36 13.81 11.69
N ASN A 47 -17.11 12.76 11.35
CA ASN A 47 -16.64 11.36 11.42
C ASN A 47 -16.06 10.95 12.79
N GLY A 48 -16.63 11.47 13.88
CA GLY A 48 -16.22 11.16 15.25
C GLY A 48 -14.97 11.89 15.75
N GLN A 49 -14.40 12.81 14.96
CA GLN A 49 -13.21 13.57 15.35
C GLN A 49 -13.39 15.07 15.10
N GLU A 50 -12.69 15.89 15.88
CA GLU A 50 -12.53 17.31 15.60
C GLU A 50 -11.44 17.52 14.54
N ARG A 51 -11.70 18.40 13.59
CA ARG A 51 -10.83 18.70 12.45
C ARG A 51 -10.69 20.21 12.31
N MET A 52 -9.46 20.66 12.12
CA MET A 52 -9.13 22.01 11.69
C MET A 52 -8.87 21.97 10.18
N VAL A 53 -9.64 22.74 9.40
CA VAL A 53 -9.57 22.71 7.94
C VAL A 53 -9.53 24.14 7.40
N LYS A 54 -8.67 24.38 6.39
CA LYS A 54 -8.56 25.66 5.71
C LYS A 54 -9.80 25.91 4.84
N ILE A 55 -10.24 27.15 4.74
CA ILE A 55 -11.34 27.59 3.88
C ILE A 55 -10.75 28.28 2.64
N ALA A 56 -11.04 27.75 1.46
CA ALA A 56 -10.55 28.27 0.18
C ALA A 56 -11.01 29.71 -0.06
N ALA A 57 -10.24 30.50 -0.82
CA ALA A 57 -10.45 31.92 -1.04
C ALA A 57 -11.84 32.27 -1.61
N ASP A 58 -12.33 31.39 -2.47
CA ASP A 58 -13.55 31.45 -3.27
C ASP A 58 -14.67 30.55 -2.73
N VAL A 59 -14.63 30.21 -1.43
CA VAL A 59 -15.63 29.38 -0.79
C VAL A 59 -17.06 29.88 -1.06
N ARG A 60 -17.93 28.96 -1.47
CA ARG A 60 -19.36 29.22 -1.60
C ARG A 60 -20.06 28.98 -0.26
N ILE A 61 -20.78 29.98 0.24
CA ILE A 61 -21.52 29.85 1.49
C ILE A 61 -23.01 29.85 1.17
N LEU A 62 -23.67 28.73 1.45
CA LEU A 62 -25.00 28.41 0.93
C LEU A 62 -25.99 28.12 2.06
N ASP A 63 -27.25 28.49 1.86
CA ASP A 63 -28.39 28.08 2.69
C ASP A 63 -28.81 26.63 2.40
N GLU A 64 -29.80 26.14 3.13
CA GLU A 64 -30.35 24.78 2.92
C GLU A 64 -30.91 24.58 1.51
N ALA A 65 -31.37 25.64 0.84
CA ALA A 65 -31.89 25.61 -0.52
C ALA A 65 -30.78 25.74 -1.59
N GLY A 66 -29.52 25.89 -1.20
CA GLY A 66 -28.38 26.06 -2.10
C GLY A 66 -28.21 27.47 -2.64
N LYS A 67 -28.85 28.49 -2.04
CA LYS A 67 -28.66 29.90 -2.38
C LYS A 67 -27.56 30.51 -1.51
N ASN A 68 -26.87 31.53 -2.02
CA ASN A 68 -25.81 32.18 -1.25
C ASN A 68 -26.35 32.85 0.02
N LEU A 69 -25.69 32.64 1.16
CA LEU A 69 -25.94 33.40 2.37
C LEU A 69 -25.39 34.82 2.21
N LYS A 70 -26.20 35.80 2.62
CA LYS A 70 -25.95 37.23 2.43
C LYS A 70 -24.64 37.71 3.08
N ASP A 71 -24.28 37.12 4.23
CA ASP A 71 -23.16 37.56 5.05
C ASP A 71 -21.94 36.62 4.97
N GLY A 72 -21.96 35.64 4.05
CA GLY A 72 -20.82 34.74 3.82
C GLY A 72 -20.33 34.03 5.11
N LEU A 73 -19.02 34.03 5.35
CA LEU A 73 -18.41 33.33 6.50
C LEU A 73 -18.78 33.90 7.86
N ILE A 74 -19.29 35.14 7.92
CA ILE A 74 -19.73 35.78 9.18
C ILE A 74 -21.24 35.69 9.38
N ALA A 75 -21.93 34.90 8.54
CA ALA A 75 -23.37 34.69 8.65
C ALA A 75 -23.73 34.08 10.02
N PRO A 76 -24.73 34.63 10.74
CA PRO A 76 -25.11 34.19 12.09
C PRO A 76 -25.59 32.73 12.14
N GLU A 77 -25.98 32.17 11.01
CA GLU A 77 -26.36 30.77 10.84
C GLU A 77 -25.17 29.82 10.97
N LEU A 78 -23.93 30.28 10.70
CA LEU A 78 -22.69 29.50 10.82
C LEU A 78 -22.12 29.50 12.25
N LYS A 79 -22.99 29.40 13.24
CA LYS A 79 -22.62 29.39 14.67
C LYS A 79 -22.19 28.01 15.15
N ALA A 80 -21.51 27.98 16.29
CA ALA A 80 -21.17 26.72 16.97
C ALA A 80 -22.42 25.86 17.19
N GLY A 81 -22.32 24.57 16.86
CA GLY A 81 -23.42 23.61 16.88
C GLY A 81 -24.23 23.52 15.59
N ALA A 82 -24.05 24.44 14.63
CA ALA A 82 -24.73 24.36 13.35
C ALA A 82 -24.24 23.15 12.52
N THR A 83 -25.19 22.43 11.93
CA THR A 83 -24.91 21.34 10.99
C THR A 83 -24.72 21.93 9.59
N VAL A 84 -23.64 21.53 8.94
CA VAL A 84 -23.31 21.95 7.59
C VAL A 84 -22.82 20.79 6.74
N THR A 85 -22.99 20.89 5.44
CA THR A 85 -22.31 20.06 4.45
C THR A 85 -21.13 20.85 3.89
N LEU A 86 -19.93 20.30 4.04
CA LEU A 86 -18.67 20.85 3.58
C LEU A 86 -18.27 20.14 2.29
N THR A 87 -18.12 20.88 1.20
CA THR A 87 -17.45 20.36 0.01
C THR A 87 -15.96 20.64 0.18
N VAL A 88 -15.16 19.59 0.22
CA VAL A 88 -13.71 19.65 0.43
C VAL A 88 -13.01 19.23 -0.85
N GLU A 89 -12.13 20.08 -1.34
CA GLU A 89 -11.23 19.80 -2.47
C GLU A 89 -9.77 19.83 -2.01
N ARG A 90 -8.89 19.26 -2.84
CA ARG A 90 -7.44 19.35 -2.61
C ARG A 90 -6.92 20.67 -3.14
N ASP A 91 -6.40 21.51 -2.24
CA ASP A 91 -5.57 22.68 -2.56
C ASP A 91 -4.11 22.28 -2.36
N GLY A 92 -3.47 21.79 -3.43
CA GLY A 92 -2.14 21.17 -3.35
C GLY A 92 -2.14 19.90 -2.48
N ASN A 93 -1.34 19.89 -1.41
CA ASN A 93 -1.23 18.77 -0.45
C ASN A 93 -2.16 18.91 0.78
N GLN A 94 -2.95 19.98 0.89
CA GLN A 94 -3.83 20.20 2.03
C GLN A 94 -5.31 20.23 1.59
N PRO A 95 -6.23 19.65 2.39
CA PRO A 95 -7.66 19.77 2.12
C PRO A 95 -8.13 21.20 2.39
N ALA A 96 -8.92 21.75 1.48
CA ALA A 96 -9.55 23.05 1.62
C ALA A 96 -11.06 22.96 1.39
N ILE A 97 -11.83 23.66 2.23
CA ILE A 97 -13.28 23.77 2.08
C ILE A 97 -13.58 24.78 0.96
N VAL A 98 -14.25 24.32 -0.09
CA VAL A 98 -14.65 25.14 -1.25
C VAL A 98 -16.15 25.46 -1.25
N ALA A 99 -16.94 24.77 -0.43
CA ALA A 99 -18.31 25.17 -0.13
C ALA A 99 -18.73 24.79 1.29
N ILE A 100 -19.53 25.64 1.92
CA ILE A 100 -20.22 25.39 3.19
C ILE A 100 -21.70 25.60 2.92
N ARG A 101 -22.50 24.54 3.04
CA ARG A 101 -23.96 24.61 2.91
C ARG A 101 -24.63 24.34 4.25
N LEU A 102 -25.56 25.19 4.67
CA LEU A 102 -26.37 24.94 5.86
C LEU A 102 -27.17 23.66 5.70
N GLY A 103 -27.27 22.94 6.82
CA GLY A 103 -27.99 21.68 6.88
C GLY A 103 -27.24 20.52 6.25
N GLY A 104 -27.98 19.45 6.04
CA GLY A 104 -27.48 18.12 5.75
C GLY A 104 -28.13 17.15 6.73
N LYS A 105 -28.59 16.00 6.24
CA LYS A 105 -28.94 14.93 7.16
C LYS A 105 -27.64 14.53 7.83
N ILE A 106 -27.54 14.75 9.15
CA ILE A 106 -26.69 13.87 9.96
C ILE A 106 -27.31 12.51 9.70
N ASN A 107 -26.78 11.79 8.71
CA ASN A 107 -26.94 10.36 8.71
C ASN A 107 -26.42 10.00 10.10
N ALA A 108 -27.30 9.54 11.00
CA ALA A 108 -26.86 8.69 12.09
C ALA A 108 -25.78 7.81 11.47
N PRO A 109 -24.55 7.76 12.02
CA PRO A 109 -23.40 7.16 11.33
C PRO A 109 -23.94 5.92 10.66
N ALA A 110 -23.95 5.92 9.31
CA ALA A 110 -24.60 4.85 8.55
C ALA A 110 -24.15 3.58 9.25
N PRO A 111 -25.09 2.79 9.84
CA PRO A 111 -24.74 1.84 10.90
C PRO A 111 -23.50 1.16 10.43
N VAL A 112 -22.37 1.37 11.14
CA VAL A 112 -21.04 0.97 10.67
C VAL A 112 -21.28 -0.41 10.12
N SER A 113 -21.17 -0.59 8.80
CA SER A 113 -21.29 -1.92 8.24
C SER A 113 -20.30 -2.71 9.06
N VAL A 114 -20.78 -3.63 9.89
CA VAL A 114 -19.95 -4.25 10.94
C VAL A 114 -18.95 -5.23 10.28
N GLY A 115 -18.66 -5.02 8.99
CA GLY A 115 -18.79 -5.98 7.89
C GLY A 115 -19.17 -7.37 8.33
N LYS A 116 -18.44 -8.34 7.81
CA LYS A 116 -18.58 -9.73 8.20
C LYS A 116 -17.49 -10.03 9.23
N PRO A 117 -17.82 -10.45 10.46
CA PRO A 117 -16.82 -10.85 11.44
C PRO A 117 -16.13 -12.17 11.07
N SER A 118 -16.64 -12.91 10.08
CA SER A 118 -16.00 -14.07 9.46
C SER A 118 -16.63 -14.28 8.07
N THR A 119 -15.83 -14.78 7.13
CA THR A 119 -16.26 -15.24 5.81
C THR A 119 -16.55 -16.73 5.78
N GLY A 120 -15.99 -17.50 6.72
CA GLY A 120 -16.02 -18.95 6.72
C GLY A 120 -14.99 -19.59 5.78
N PHE A 121 -14.09 -18.80 5.18
CA PHE A 121 -12.98 -19.34 4.39
C PHE A 121 -11.88 -19.89 5.30
N THR A 122 -11.30 -21.02 4.89
CA THR A 122 -10.15 -21.61 5.58
C THR A 122 -8.87 -20.86 5.18
N PRO A 123 -8.04 -20.39 6.13
CA PRO A 123 -6.74 -19.79 5.82
C PRO A 123 -5.90 -20.71 4.94
N LEU A 124 -5.14 -20.15 3.99
CA LEU A 124 -4.34 -20.95 3.05
C LEU A 124 -3.37 -21.91 3.77
N THR A 125 -2.86 -21.48 4.93
CA THR A 125 -1.97 -22.26 5.79
C THR A 125 -2.65 -23.43 6.50
N GLU A 126 -3.97 -23.47 6.53
CA GLU A 126 -4.77 -24.51 7.21
C GLU A 126 -5.50 -25.43 6.24
N MET A 127 -5.50 -25.09 4.96
CA MET A 127 -6.04 -25.95 3.91
C MET A 127 -5.08 -27.13 3.67
N SER A 128 -5.63 -28.35 3.62
CA SER A 128 -4.88 -29.56 3.29
C SER A 128 -4.65 -29.71 1.77
N ALA A 129 -3.98 -30.79 1.37
CA ALA A 129 -3.80 -31.14 -0.04
C ALA A 129 -5.11 -31.58 -0.72
N GLU A 130 -6.13 -31.96 0.05
CA GLU A 130 -7.45 -32.43 -0.41
C GLU A 130 -8.48 -31.29 -0.45
N ASP A 131 -8.29 -30.23 0.33
CA ASP A 131 -9.16 -29.06 0.33
C ASP A 131 -9.14 -28.36 -1.02
N ARG A 132 -10.28 -27.77 -1.42
CA ARG A 132 -10.41 -27.04 -2.68
C ARG A 132 -11.12 -25.72 -2.47
N TYR A 133 -10.46 -24.63 -2.86
CA TYR A 133 -11.09 -23.32 -3.05
C TYR A 133 -11.08 -22.99 -4.54
N LYS A 134 -12.24 -23.07 -5.22
CA LYS A 134 -12.36 -22.82 -6.67
C LYS A 134 -11.32 -23.59 -7.51
N GLY A 135 -11.00 -24.82 -7.09
CA GLY A 135 -10.00 -25.68 -7.74
C GLY A 135 -8.58 -25.56 -7.17
N GLU A 136 -8.28 -24.55 -6.36
CA GLU A 136 -6.99 -24.36 -5.70
C GLU A 136 -6.86 -25.23 -4.44
N GLU A 137 -5.75 -25.95 -4.31
CA GLU A 137 -5.40 -26.72 -3.12
C GLU A 137 -4.85 -25.83 -1.98
N GLY A 138 -4.53 -26.42 -0.83
CA GLY A 138 -3.97 -25.72 0.33
C GLY A 138 -2.45 -25.60 0.39
N GLY A 139 -1.96 -24.90 1.42
CA GLY A 139 -0.56 -24.69 1.72
C GLY A 139 0.08 -23.52 0.96
N LEU A 140 0.97 -22.78 1.63
CA LEU A 140 1.70 -21.65 1.04
C LEU A 140 2.51 -22.06 -0.21
N TYR A 141 3.07 -23.26 -0.25
CA TYR A 141 3.84 -23.78 -1.37
C TYR A 141 3.08 -24.83 -2.20
N GLY A 142 1.81 -25.08 -1.88
CA GLY A 142 0.97 -26.10 -2.50
C GLY A 142 1.07 -27.45 -1.79
N LYS A 143 0.22 -28.40 -2.22
CA LYS A 143 0.09 -29.75 -1.66
C LYS A 143 -0.11 -29.77 -0.14
N GLY A 144 -0.76 -28.75 0.42
CA GLY A 144 -0.95 -28.60 1.86
C GLY A 144 0.31 -28.25 2.66
N SER A 145 1.45 -27.96 2.00
CA SER A 145 2.69 -27.58 2.67
C SER A 145 2.83 -26.07 2.84
N ASN A 146 3.20 -25.65 4.04
CA ASN A 146 3.58 -24.27 4.35
C ASN A 146 5.09 -24.05 4.33
N ASP A 147 5.88 -25.12 4.30
CA ASP A 147 7.33 -25.05 4.24
C ASP A 147 7.81 -25.01 2.78
N PRO A 148 8.87 -24.24 2.48
CA PRO A 148 9.47 -24.22 1.16
C PRO A 148 9.99 -25.62 0.80
N PRO A 149 9.74 -26.11 -0.43
CA PRO A 149 10.31 -27.38 -0.87
C PRO A 149 11.84 -27.37 -0.83
N ALA A 150 12.46 -28.52 -0.60
CA ALA A 150 13.91 -28.64 -0.37
C ALA A 150 14.79 -27.98 -1.46
N SER A 151 14.37 -28.04 -2.73
CA SER A 151 15.08 -27.38 -3.84
C SER A 151 15.03 -25.85 -3.73
N LEU A 152 13.89 -25.29 -3.35
CA LEU A 152 13.75 -23.87 -3.08
C LEU A 152 14.57 -23.50 -1.84
N ALA A 153 14.42 -24.24 -0.73
CA ALA A 153 15.18 -24.01 0.50
C ALA A 153 16.70 -23.92 0.28
N SER A 154 17.28 -24.85 -0.51
CA SER A 154 18.71 -24.79 -0.86
C SER A 154 19.06 -23.56 -1.70
N THR A 155 18.19 -23.16 -2.62
CA THR A 155 18.37 -21.92 -3.40
C THR A 155 18.30 -20.68 -2.50
N VAL A 156 17.38 -20.66 -1.53
CA VAL A 156 17.26 -19.58 -0.55
C VAL A 156 18.53 -19.44 0.26
N GLU A 157 19.05 -20.54 0.81
CA GLU A 157 20.29 -20.55 1.60
C GLU A 157 21.47 -19.99 0.80
N GLN A 158 21.60 -20.39 -0.47
CA GLN A 158 22.64 -19.84 -1.36
C GLN A 158 22.46 -18.34 -1.56
N VAL A 159 21.25 -17.88 -1.88
CA VAL A 159 20.99 -16.46 -2.16
C VAL A 159 21.12 -15.58 -0.92
N THR A 160 20.65 -16.04 0.25
CA THR A 160 20.78 -15.27 1.50
C THR A 160 22.21 -15.20 1.99
N SER A 161 23.05 -16.21 1.72
CA SER A 161 24.49 -16.15 2.03
C SER A 161 25.23 -15.04 1.27
N LEU A 162 24.65 -14.53 0.19
CA LEU A 162 25.19 -13.44 -0.62
C LEU A 162 24.70 -12.04 -0.18
N ILE A 163 23.73 -11.98 0.74
CA ILE A 163 23.28 -10.72 1.32
C ILE A 163 24.34 -10.25 2.30
N GLN A 164 24.95 -9.11 2.02
CA GLN A 164 26.04 -8.54 2.80
C GLN A 164 26.03 -7.02 2.67
N PRO A 165 26.68 -6.26 3.56
CA PRO A 165 26.68 -4.81 3.44
C PRO A 165 27.41 -4.34 2.17
N LEU A 166 26.82 -3.35 1.50
CA LEU A 166 27.33 -2.79 0.24
C LEU A 166 27.64 -1.31 0.40
N ASP A 167 28.63 -0.81 -0.34
CA ASP A 167 28.87 0.62 -0.52
C ASP A 167 27.78 1.27 -1.40
N ALA A 168 27.80 2.60 -1.54
CA ALA A 168 26.82 3.32 -2.35
C ALA A 168 26.89 3.01 -3.86
N LYS A 169 27.91 2.30 -4.33
CA LYS A 169 28.05 1.84 -5.72
C LYS A 169 27.64 0.37 -5.87
N GLY A 170 27.24 -0.30 -4.79
CA GLY A 170 26.81 -1.69 -4.80
C GLY A 170 27.93 -2.71 -4.68
N ASN A 171 29.15 -2.31 -4.31
CA ASN A 171 30.25 -3.24 -4.07
C ASN A 171 30.23 -3.71 -2.61
N PRO A 172 30.64 -4.95 -2.31
CA PRO A 172 30.83 -5.40 -0.93
C PRO A 172 31.71 -4.47 -0.12
N ASP A 173 31.23 -4.06 1.05
CA ASP A 173 31.93 -3.16 1.97
C ASP A 173 31.58 -3.51 3.41
N ALA A 174 32.58 -3.82 4.24
CA ALA A 174 32.40 -4.20 5.64
C ALA A 174 31.81 -3.09 6.52
N ILE A 175 31.81 -1.83 6.08
CA ILE A 175 31.13 -0.71 6.75
C ILE A 175 29.92 -0.19 5.96
N GLY A 176 29.52 -0.94 4.94
CA GLY A 176 28.40 -0.63 4.06
C GLY A 176 27.03 -0.85 4.70
N LYS A 177 26.00 -0.93 3.86
CA LYS A 177 24.60 -1.15 4.28
C LYS A 177 23.94 -2.29 3.53
N ILE A 178 23.04 -2.98 4.23
CA ILE A 178 22.04 -3.88 3.64
C ILE A 178 20.73 -3.11 3.55
N GLY A 179 20.18 -2.96 2.35
CA GLY A 179 18.90 -2.27 2.15
C GLY A 179 17.71 -3.22 2.12
N LEU A 180 16.73 -2.98 3.00
CA LEU A 180 15.39 -3.61 2.99
C LEU A 180 14.33 -2.55 2.67
N VAL A 181 13.54 -2.77 1.63
CA VAL A 181 12.48 -1.83 1.19
C VAL A 181 11.09 -2.44 1.18
N SER A 182 10.04 -1.62 1.35
CA SER A 182 8.65 -2.02 1.07
C SER A 182 8.17 -1.51 -0.29
N ILE A 183 7.35 -2.29 -1.00
CA ILE A 183 6.77 -1.90 -2.31
C ILE A 183 5.31 -2.29 -2.33
N SER A 184 4.39 -1.33 -2.28
CA SER A 184 2.93 -1.52 -2.34
C SER A 184 2.18 -0.20 -2.08
N MET A 185 0.92 -0.29 -1.63
CA MET A 185 -0.03 0.79 -1.42
C MET A 185 -0.18 1.24 0.06
N SER A 186 -1.27 1.94 0.37
CA SER A 186 -1.62 2.52 1.68
C SER A 186 -1.58 1.56 2.86
N ASN A 187 -2.09 0.33 2.74
CA ASN A 187 -2.00 -0.63 3.84
C ASN A 187 -0.55 -0.97 4.17
N ALA A 188 0.23 -1.26 3.13
CA ALA A 188 1.62 -1.65 3.28
C ALA A 188 2.47 -0.54 3.90
N THR A 189 2.34 0.71 3.47
CA THR A 189 3.10 1.82 4.11
C THR A 189 2.68 2.03 5.57
N GLN A 190 1.38 1.91 5.89
CA GLN A 190 0.90 2.05 7.27
C GLN A 190 1.43 0.95 8.19
N GLU A 191 1.45 -0.29 7.70
CA GLU A 191 1.94 -1.46 8.44
C GLU A 191 3.48 -1.48 8.51
N PHE A 192 4.15 -1.24 7.39
CA PHE A 192 5.60 -1.31 7.28
C PHE A 192 6.30 -0.16 7.99
N SER A 193 5.71 1.05 7.98
CA SER A 193 6.20 2.14 8.83
C SER A 193 6.14 1.78 10.32
N ARG A 194 5.11 1.03 10.75
CA ARG A 194 5.04 0.54 12.14
C ARG A 194 6.09 -0.55 12.40
N PHE A 195 6.25 -1.51 11.50
CA PHE A 195 7.34 -2.50 11.56
C PHE A 195 8.71 -1.84 11.66
N LYS A 196 9.00 -0.86 10.79
CA LYS A 196 10.26 -0.13 10.79
C LYS A 196 10.52 0.52 12.15
N MET A 197 9.52 1.16 12.77
CA MET A 197 9.67 1.74 14.11
C MET A 197 10.04 0.69 15.16
N LEU A 198 9.41 -0.49 15.12
CA LEU A 198 9.72 -1.57 16.07
C LEU A 198 11.12 -2.14 15.81
N ALA A 199 11.45 -2.42 14.54
CA ALA A 199 12.73 -2.99 14.14
C ALA A 199 13.90 -2.04 14.40
N ASP A 200 13.76 -0.74 14.16
CA ASP A 200 14.82 0.25 14.44
C ASP A 200 15.06 0.45 15.95
N ALA A 201 14.08 0.13 16.78
CA ALA A 201 14.22 0.14 18.24
C ALA A 201 14.70 -1.21 18.82
N ASP A 202 14.75 -2.27 18.00
CA ASP A 202 15.16 -3.60 18.43
C ASP A 202 16.70 -3.68 18.52
N PRO A 203 17.27 -3.94 19.71
CA PRO A 203 18.72 -3.98 19.88
C PRO A 203 19.38 -5.18 19.18
N ASP A 204 18.63 -6.20 18.79
CA ASP A 204 19.16 -7.37 18.10
C ASP A 204 19.29 -7.14 16.59
N LYS A 205 18.63 -6.10 16.04
CA LYS A 205 18.67 -5.79 14.61
C LYS A 205 20.10 -5.38 14.23
N SER A 206 20.60 -5.92 13.11
CA SER A 206 21.90 -5.55 12.57
C SER A 206 22.02 -4.02 12.39
N SER A 207 23.12 -3.48 12.88
CA SER A 207 23.49 -2.06 12.71
C SER A 207 23.74 -1.68 11.24
N GLN A 208 24.02 -2.66 10.38
CA GLN A 208 24.23 -2.48 8.94
C GLN A 208 22.92 -2.55 8.13
N LEU A 209 21.81 -2.97 8.76
CA LEU A 209 20.50 -3.04 8.10
C LEU A 209 19.80 -1.67 8.10
N GLN A 210 19.60 -1.14 6.90
CA GLN A 210 18.80 0.05 6.65
C GLN A 210 17.43 -0.32 6.07
N ILE A 211 16.38 -0.08 6.84
CA ILE A 211 14.99 -0.29 6.43
C ILE A 211 14.42 1.01 5.85
N VAL A 212 13.78 0.98 4.69
CA VAL A 212 13.14 2.14 4.04
C VAL A 212 11.72 1.79 3.57
N ASP A 213 10.72 2.55 4.02
CA ASP A 213 9.34 2.39 3.56
C ASP A 213 9.14 3.08 2.20
N CYS A 214 9.19 2.34 1.09
CA CYS A 214 8.95 2.87 -0.24
C CYS A 214 7.50 2.72 -0.70
N ALA A 215 6.66 1.98 0.05
CA ALA A 215 5.24 1.85 -0.23
C ALA A 215 4.49 3.19 -0.05
N GLN A 216 3.42 3.40 -0.82
CA GLN A 216 2.78 4.71 -0.94
C GLN A 216 1.26 4.62 -1.09
N GLY A 217 0.53 5.54 -0.47
CA GLY A 217 -0.93 5.58 -0.58
C GLY A 217 -1.42 5.57 -2.04
N GLY A 218 -2.38 4.69 -2.34
CA GLY A 218 -2.97 4.57 -3.68
C GLY A 218 -2.11 3.86 -4.75
N GLN A 219 -0.90 3.43 -4.42
CA GLN A 219 0.02 2.78 -5.37
C GLN A 219 -0.09 1.26 -5.31
N THR A 220 -1.15 0.70 -5.91
CA THR A 220 -1.36 -0.76 -6.04
C THR A 220 -0.37 -1.39 -7.01
N MET A 221 -0.36 -2.73 -7.13
CA MET A 221 0.52 -3.43 -8.09
C MET A 221 0.35 -2.89 -9.52
N ALA A 222 -0.90 -2.65 -9.96
CA ALA A 222 -1.19 -2.02 -11.25
C ALA A 222 -0.59 -0.62 -11.44
N ARG A 223 -0.33 0.15 -10.36
CA ARG A 223 0.32 1.47 -10.44
C ARG A 223 1.84 1.35 -10.51
N TRP A 224 2.43 0.45 -9.72
CA TRP A 224 3.87 0.16 -9.76
C TRP A 224 4.30 -0.52 -11.06
N ALA A 225 3.38 -1.20 -11.77
CA ALA A 225 3.65 -1.85 -13.04
C ALA A 225 4.08 -0.85 -14.14
N ASP A 226 3.62 0.40 -14.10
CA ASP A 226 4.15 1.46 -14.96
C ASP A 226 5.51 1.93 -14.42
N ALA A 227 6.58 1.63 -15.17
CA ALA A 227 7.95 2.01 -14.83
C ALA A 227 8.18 3.53 -14.77
N ASN A 228 7.28 4.32 -15.38
CA ASN A 228 7.34 5.79 -15.37
C ASN A 228 6.41 6.41 -14.31
N ALA A 229 5.70 5.60 -13.52
CA ALA A 229 4.83 6.11 -12.48
C ALA A 229 5.61 6.91 -11.43
N ALA A 230 5.01 8.01 -10.96
CA ALA A 230 5.61 8.90 -9.97
C ALA A 230 6.01 8.19 -8.66
N CYS A 231 5.41 7.03 -8.36
CA CYS A 231 5.77 6.23 -7.19
C CYS A 231 7.23 5.77 -7.19
N TRP A 232 7.84 5.53 -8.36
CA TRP A 232 9.27 5.19 -8.46
C TRP A 232 10.17 6.36 -8.08
N ALA A 233 9.83 7.57 -8.51
CA ALA A 233 10.56 8.79 -8.12
C ALA A 233 10.43 9.08 -6.62
N GLU A 234 9.25 8.86 -6.03
CA GLU A 234 9.06 9.00 -4.59
C GLU A 234 9.82 7.92 -3.80
N ALA A 235 9.90 6.68 -4.31
CA ALA A 235 10.75 5.65 -3.70
C ALA A 235 12.21 6.09 -3.64
N ASP A 236 12.73 6.64 -4.74
CA ASP A 236 14.09 7.17 -4.81
C ASP A 236 14.34 8.34 -3.83
N ARG A 237 13.36 9.24 -3.73
CA ARG A 237 13.42 10.35 -2.78
C ARG A 237 13.49 9.84 -1.34
N ARG A 238 12.75 8.78 -1.00
CA ARG A 238 12.77 8.17 0.35
C ARG A 238 14.07 7.43 0.65
N LEU A 239 14.64 6.74 -0.34
CA LEU A 239 15.97 6.13 -0.23
C LEU A 239 17.04 7.19 0.03
N THR A 240 17.03 8.26 -0.76
CA THR A 240 17.95 9.40 -0.60
C THR A 240 17.81 10.04 0.78
N ALA A 241 16.58 10.28 1.25
CA ALA A 241 16.32 10.83 2.58
C ALA A 241 16.80 9.91 3.72
N ALA A 242 16.84 8.59 3.50
CA ALA A 242 17.38 7.60 4.43
C ALA A 242 18.89 7.37 4.26
N GLY A 243 19.56 8.07 3.33
CA GLY A 243 20.98 7.88 3.02
C GLY A 243 21.30 6.47 2.53
N LEU A 244 20.42 5.89 1.70
CA LEU A 244 20.57 4.57 1.09
C LEU A 244 20.58 4.70 -0.44
N ALA A 245 21.56 4.12 -1.13
CA ALA A 245 21.60 4.05 -2.58
C ALA A 245 20.76 2.86 -3.09
N ARG A 246 20.28 2.93 -4.33
CA ARG A 246 19.50 1.84 -4.95
C ARG A 246 20.33 0.56 -5.06
N GLU A 247 21.62 0.72 -5.29
CA GLU A 247 22.62 -0.34 -5.41
C GLU A 247 22.84 -1.08 -4.07
N GLN A 248 22.45 -0.50 -2.93
CA GLN A 248 22.54 -1.14 -1.62
C GLN A 248 21.29 -1.97 -1.26
N VAL A 249 20.19 -1.82 -2.01
CA VAL A 249 18.95 -2.57 -1.78
C VAL A 249 19.10 -3.99 -2.27
N GLN A 250 18.96 -4.95 -1.35
CA GLN A 250 19.10 -6.38 -1.61
C GLN A 250 17.82 -7.17 -1.29
N VAL A 251 16.94 -6.60 -0.48
CA VAL A 251 15.70 -7.27 -0.05
C VAL A 251 14.52 -6.33 -0.22
N ALA A 252 13.41 -6.86 -0.74
CA ALA A 252 12.12 -6.18 -0.79
C ALA A 252 11.04 -6.99 -0.06
N TRP A 253 10.13 -6.28 0.60
CA TRP A 253 8.83 -6.82 1.00
C TRP A 253 7.75 -6.23 0.09
N VAL A 254 7.02 -7.08 -0.62
CA VAL A 254 6.04 -6.70 -1.63
C VAL A 254 4.66 -7.20 -1.23
N LYS A 255 3.75 -6.29 -0.89
CA LYS A 255 2.38 -6.64 -0.49
C LYS A 255 1.41 -6.48 -1.65
N LEU A 256 0.81 -7.57 -2.11
CA LEU A 256 0.00 -7.60 -3.32
C LEU A 256 -1.44 -7.17 -3.05
N ALA A 257 -1.94 -6.21 -3.84
CA ALA A 257 -3.33 -6.15 -4.27
C ALA A 257 -3.53 -5.09 -5.36
N ASN A 258 -4.67 -5.16 -6.03
CA ASN A 258 -5.18 -4.16 -6.96
C ASN A 258 -6.48 -3.53 -6.41
N ALA A 259 -6.71 -2.27 -6.76
CA ALA A 259 -7.92 -1.56 -6.39
C ALA A 259 -9.07 -1.93 -7.34
N GLY A 260 -10.29 -2.10 -6.82
CA GLY A 260 -11.46 -2.39 -7.65
C GLY A 260 -11.43 -3.72 -8.41
N PRO A 261 -10.94 -4.84 -7.81
CA PRO A 261 -11.00 -6.13 -8.50
C PRO A 261 -12.44 -6.52 -8.81
N SER A 262 -12.62 -7.32 -9.85
CA SER A 262 -13.91 -7.84 -10.29
C SER A 262 -13.74 -9.20 -10.95
N GLY A 263 -14.81 -9.99 -10.99
CA GLY A 263 -14.78 -11.34 -11.57
C GLY A 263 -14.28 -12.39 -10.60
N GLU A 264 -14.11 -13.60 -11.12
CA GLU A 264 -13.65 -14.77 -10.36
C GLU A 264 -12.12 -14.78 -10.16
N LEU A 265 -11.64 -15.67 -9.28
CA LEU A 265 -10.21 -15.83 -8.96
C LEU A 265 -9.32 -15.88 -10.21
N GLN A 266 -9.73 -16.60 -11.23
CA GLN A 266 -8.98 -16.72 -12.48
C GLN A 266 -8.91 -15.40 -13.28
N GLU A 267 -9.88 -14.50 -13.13
CA GLU A 267 -9.88 -13.20 -13.81
C GLU A 267 -9.06 -12.16 -13.04
N HIS A 268 -9.49 -11.84 -11.81
CA HIS A 268 -8.82 -10.81 -11.01
C HIS A 268 -7.44 -11.27 -10.54
N GLY A 269 -7.29 -12.57 -10.22
CA GLY A 269 -6.03 -13.14 -9.75
C GLY A 269 -4.99 -13.15 -10.86
N LYS A 270 -5.34 -13.50 -12.10
CA LYS A 270 -4.42 -13.43 -13.24
C LYS A 270 -4.05 -11.99 -13.59
N GLN A 271 -4.94 -11.02 -13.39
CA GLN A 271 -4.58 -9.61 -13.52
C GLN A 271 -3.57 -9.19 -12.45
N LEU A 272 -3.82 -9.53 -11.19
CA LEU A 272 -2.88 -9.25 -10.09
C LEU A 272 -1.53 -9.93 -10.32
N GLU A 273 -1.53 -11.17 -10.83
CA GLU A 273 -0.31 -11.90 -11.19
C GLU A 273 0.49 -11.16 -12.27
N ARG A 274 -0.15 -10.76 -13.38
CA ARG A 274 0.51 -10.02 -14.47
C ARG A 274 1.09 -8.68 -14.01
N ASP A 275 0.33 -7.93 -13.23
CA ASP A 275 0.79 -6.64 -12.70
C ASP A 275 2.00 -6.86 -11.78
N THR A 276 1.92 -7.86 -10.89
CA THR A 276 3.03 -8.18 -9.97
C THR A 276 4.27 -8.65 -10.71
N LYS A 277 4.14 -9.49 -11.75
CA LYS A 277 5.28 -9.88 -12.61
C LYS A 277 5.97 -8.66 -13.23
N THR A 278 5.19 -7.68 -13.69
CA THR A 278 5.72 -6.42 -14.25
C THR A 278 6.44 -5.60 -13.18
N VAL A 279 5.87 -5.52 -11.97
CA VAL A 279 6.51 -4.86 -10.82
C VAL A 279 7.85 -5.52 -10.47
N LEU A 280 7.91 -6.86 -10.42
CA LEU A 280 9.15 -7.60 -10.12
C LEU A 280 10.25 -7.32 -11.16
N ALA A 281 9.89 -7.28 -12.45
CA ALA A 281 10.83 -6.91 -13.51
C ALA A 281 11.30 -5.45 -13.40
N ASN A 282 10.42 -4.52 -13.00
CA ASN A 282 10.81 -3.15 -12.73
C ASN A 282 11.72 -3.05 -11.50
N LEU A 283 11.49 -3.85 -10.45
CA LEU A 283 12.31 -3.87 -9.26
C LEU A 283 13.76 -4.28 -9.54
N VAL A 284 13.99 -5.31 -10.36
CA VAL A 284 15.35 -5.71 -10.75
C VAL A 284 16.08 -4.59 -11.50
N LYS A 285 15.38 -3.83 -12.35
CA LYS A 285 15.96 -2.67 -13.06
C LYS A 285 16.23 -1.50 -12.13
N PHE A 286 15.35 -1.30 -11.14
CA PHE A 286 15.42 -0.18 -10.22
C PHE A 286 16.43 -0.41 -9.09
N PHE A 287 16.60 -1.67 -8.66
CA PHE A 287 17.51 -2.12 -7.61
C PHE A 287 18.48 -3.18 -8.16
N PRO A 288 19.66 -2.77 -8.67
CA PRO A 288 20.55 -3.68 -9.41
C PRO A 288 21.07 -4.88 -8.62
N ASN A 289 21.12 -4.79 -7.28
CA ASN A 289 21.57 -5.85 -6.38
C ASN A 289 20.42 -6.54 -5.64
N LEU A 290 19.17 -6.37 -6.07
CA LEU A 290 18.03 -7.01 -5.42
C LEU A 290 18.09 -8.54 -5.58
N ARG A 291 18.11 -9.23 -4.44
CA ARG A 291 18.24 -10.70 -4.37
C ARG A 291 16.92 -11.38 -4.07
N ILE A 292 16.17 -10.86 -3.09
CA ILE A 292 14.96 -11.51 -2.56
C ILE A 292 13.79 -10.52 -2.55
N ALA A 293 12.62 -10.99 -2.98
CA ALA A 293 11.34 -10.37 -2.66
C ALA A 293 10.48 -11.30 -1.81
N TYR A 294 10.24 -10.90 -0.56
CA TYR A 294 9.25 -11.52 0.31
C TYR A 294 7.86 -10.99 -0.05
N LEU A 295 7.00 -11.86 -0.56
CA LEU A 295 5.66 -11.54 -1.00
C LEU A 295 4.65 -11.71 0.13
N GLY A 296 3.69 -10.78 0.23
CA GLY A 296 2.61 -10.84 1.23
C GLY A 296 1.25 -10.56 0.60
N SER A 297 0.22 -11.25 1.11
CA SER A 297 -1.18 -10.95 0.80
C SER A 297 -1.76 -9.88 1.74
N ARG A 298 -2.97 -9.42 1.45
CA ARG A 298 -3.73 -8.51 2.33
C ARG A 298 -4.08 -9.18 3.67
N ILE A 299 -4.31 -8.35 4.68
CA ILE A 299 -5.03 -8.74 5.91
C ILE A 299 -6.51 -9.00 5.57
N TYR A 300 -7.28 -9.47 6.55
CA TYR A 300 -8.72 -9.72 6.39
C TYR A 300 -9.47 -8.52 5.78
N GLY A 301 -10.30 -8.78 4.77
CA GLY A 301 -11.05 -7.75 4.04
C GLY A 301 -12.54 -7.69 4.36
N GLY A 302 -13.02 -8.51 5.32
CA GLY A 302 -14.46 -8.72 5.52
C GLY A 302 -15.19 -7.52 6.11
N TYR A 303 -14.45 -6.56 6.66
CA TYR A 303 -14.98 -5.30 7.19
C TYR A 303 -15.08 -4.17 6.17
N ALA A 304 -14.48 -4.33 4.99
CA ALA A 304 -14.41 -3.28 3.99
C ALA A 304 -15.82 -2.84 3.53
N ASP A 305 -16.08 -1.54 3.58
CA ASP A 305 -17.34 -0.94 3.13
C ASP A 305 -17.29 -0.39 1.68
N GLY A 306 -16.10 -0.46 1.06
CA GLY A 306 -15.81 0.05 -0.26
C GLY A 306 -15.21 -0.98 -1.21
N ARG A 307 -15.05 -0.59 -2.47
CA ARG A 307 -14.58 -1.45 -3.56
C ARG A 307 -13.05 -1.50 -3.69
N LEU A 308 -12.29 -1.05 -2.69
CA LEU A 308 -10.83 -1.03 -2.79
C LEU A 308 -10.28 -2.45 -2.99
N ASN A 309 -10.41 -3.32 -2.01
CA ASN A 309 -10.08 -4.73 -2.13
C ASN A 309 -10.79 -5.51 -1.01
N PRO A 310 -12.13 -5.65 -1.06
CA PRO A 310 -12.91 -6.38 -0.06
C PRO A 310 -12.77 -7.89 -0.24
N GLU A 311 -13.36 -8.69 0.65
CA GLU A 311 -13.49 -10.14 0.41
C GLU A 311 -14.40 -10.44 -0.79
N PRO A 312 -14.14 -11.51 -1.57
CA PRO A 312 -13.10 -12.54 -1.36
C PRO A 312 -11.70 -12.16 -1.85
N TYR A 313 -11.52 -10.98 -2.46
CA TYR A 313 -10.28 -10.61 -3.15
C TYR A 313 -9.07 -10.48 -2.22
N ALA A 314 -9.30 -10.06 -0.96
CA ALA A 314 -8.24 -9.98 0.05
C ALA A 314 -7.72 -11.37 0.44
N TYR A 315 -8.61 -12.34 0.66
CA TYR A 315 -8.28 -13.75 0.82
C TYR A 315 -7.61 -14.33 -0.43
N GLU A 316 -8.21 -14.10 -1.60
CA GLU A 316 -7.81 -14.69 -2.88
C GLU A 316 -6.41 -14.23 -3.34
N GLY A 317 -5.94 -13.07 -2.89
CA GLY A 317 -4.57 -12.58 -3.16
C GLY A 317 -3.48 -13.55 -2.67
N ALA A 318 -3.76 -14.39 -1.67
CA ALA A 318 -2.83 -15.40 -1.19
C ALA A 318 -2.52 -16.49 -2.23
N PHE A 319 -3.53 -16.90 -3.02
CA PHE A 319 -3.32 -17.85 -4.12
C PHE A 319 -2.42 -17.25 -5.20
N VAL A 320 -2.56 -15.95 -5.48
CA VAL A 320 -1.71 -15.26 -6.47
C VAL A 320 -0.25 -15.20 -6.02
N VAL A 321 0.02 -14.97 -4.72
CA VAL A 321 1.39 -15.07 -4.18
C VAL A 321 1.96 -16.47 -4.41
N ARG A 322 1.19 -17.52 -4.09
CA ARG A 322 1.60 -18.90 -4.33
C ARG A 322 1.87 -19.17 -5.81
N TRP A 323 0.98 -18.73 -6.71
CA TRP A 323 1.15 -18.93 -8.15
C TRP A 323 2.46 -18.33 -8.65
N LEU A 324 2.82 -17.11 -8.22
CA LEU A 324 4.07 -16.46 -8.60
C LEU A 324 5.30 -17.29 -8.18
N ILE A 325 5.32 -17.75 -6.93
CA ILE A 325 6.42 -18.57 -6.40
C ILE A 325 6.51 -19.91 -7.14
N GLN A 326 5.37 -20.59 -7.33
CA GLN A 326 5.33 -21.86 -8.07
C GLN A 326 5.75 -21.68 -9.54
N ASN A 327 5.32 -20.60 -10.19
CA ASN A 327 5.71 -20.30 -11.57
C ASN A 327 7.21 -20.03 -11.68
N GLN A 328 7.81 -19.33 -10.72
CA GLN A 328 9.27 -19.17 -10.67
C GLN A 328 9.98 -20.52 -10.47
N MET A 329 9.51 -21.35 -9.53
CA MET A 329 10.07 -22.69 -9.31
C MET A 329 9.96 -23.60 -10.54
N ASN A 330 8.88 -23.44 -11.32
CA ASN A 330 8.64 -24.18 -12.56
C ASN A 330 9.38 -23.59 -13.78
N GLY A 331 10.19 -22.54 -13.58
CA GLY A 331 11.05 -21.99 -14.63
C GLY A 331 10.38 -21.00 -15.57
N ASP A 332 9.34 -20.28 -15.14
CA ASP A 332 8.77 -19.17 -15.90
C ASP A 332 9.87 -18.16 -16.28
N PRO A 333 10.14 -17.95 -17.58
CA PRO A 333 11.23 -17.07 -18.01
C PRO A 333 11.06 -15.61 -17.56
N GLY A 334 9.81 -15.16 -17.39
CA GLY A 334 9.49 -13.82 -16.90
C GLY A 334 9.69 -13.66 -15.39
N LEU A 335 10.03 -14.74 -14.68
CA LEU A 335 10.37 -14.75 -13.25
C LEU A 335 11.77 -15.30 -13.00
N ASN A 336 12.63 -15.42 -14.02
CA ASN A 336 13.96 -15.96 -13.84
C ASN A 336 14.79 -15.11 -12.85
N SER A 337 15.32 -15.75 -11.81
CA SER A 337 16.20 -15.15 -10.80
C SER A 337 17.65 -15.62 -10.87
N ASP A 338 17.97 -16.51 -11.82
CA ASP A 338 19.29 -17.14 -11.95
C ASP A 338 19.97 -16.69 -13.25
N SER A 339 21.08 -15.98 -13.13
CA SER A 339 21.85 -15.48 -14.27
C SER A 339 22.42 -16.61 -15.15
N ASN A 340 22.58 -17.83 -14.61
CA ASN A 340 23.03 -18.98 -15.38
C ASN A 340 21.93 -19.54 -16.31
N LYS A 341 20.66 -19.18 -16.05
CA LYS A 341 19.49 -19.61 -16.84
C LYS A 341 18.98 -18.54 -17.80
N GLY A 342 19.66 -17.38 -17.87
CA GLY A 342 19.32 -16.28 -18.75
C GLY A 342 19.32 -14.94 -18.03
N ALA A 343 18.80 -13.90 -18.68
CA ALA A 343 18.65 -12.59 -18.06
C ALA A 343 17.78 -12.68 -16.80
N ILE A 344 18.22 -12.02 -15.72
CA ILE A 344 17.43 -11.90 -14.49
C ILE A 344 16.22 -11.00 -14.79
N GLN A 345 15.02 -11.52 -14.56
CA GLN A 345 13.74 -10.82 -14.73
C GLN A 345 12.99 -10.62 -13.41
N SER A 346 13.42 -11.29 -12.33
CA SER A 346 12.82 -11.17 -11.00
C SER A 346 13.86 -11.51 -9.93
N PRO A 347 13.76 -10.96 -8.70
CA PRO A 347 14.47 -11.54 -7.56
C PRO A 347 13.93 -12.95 -7.26
N LEU A 348 14.61 -13.69 -6.38
CA LEU A 348 14.07 -14.91 -5.79
C LEU A 348 12.82 -14.57 -4.97
N LEU A 349 11.73 -15.28 -5.21
CA LEU A 349 10.43 -15.05 -4.58
C LEU A 349 10.23 -16.00 -3.42
N LEU A 350 9.86 -15.44 -2.27
CA LEU A 350 9.53 -16.20 -1.07
C LEU A 350 8.28 -15.65 -0.43
N TRP A 351 7.61 -16.47 0.38
CA TRP A 351 6.59 -15.96 1.27
C TRP A 351 7.22 -15.11 2.36
N GLY A 352 6.68 -13.91 2.57
CA GLY A 352 6.78 -13.24 3.87
C GLY A 352 5.77 -13.83 4.86
N PRO A 353 5.53 -13.17 6.01
CA PRO A 353 4.49 -13.63 6.93
C PRO A 353 3.12 -13.66 6.26
N TYR A 354 2.35 -14.70 6.54
CA TYR A 354 0.97 -14.80 6.06
C TYR A 354 0.04 -14.02 6.99
N PHE A 355 -0.57 -12.93 6.51
CA PHE A 355 -1.34 -12.03 7.38
C PHE A 355 -2.84 -12.30 7.41
N TRP A 356 -3.37 -13.07 6.46
CA TRP A 356 -4.81 -13.31 6.39
C TRP A 356 -5.26 -14.34 7.44
N GLY A 357 -6.38 -14.04 8.08
CA GLY A 357 -7.12 -14.92 8.97
C GLY A 357 -8.62 -14.59 8.85
N ASP A 358 -9.49 -15.53 9.22
CA ASP A 358 -10.93 -15.41 8.98
C ASP A 358 -11.65 -14.54 10.02
N GLY A 359 -11.30 -13.25 10.06
CA GLY A 359 -11.90 -12.29 10.98
C GLY A 359 -11.72 -12.71 12.45
N MET A 360 -12.83 -12.84 13.17
CA MET A 360 -12.89 -13.25 14.57
C MET A 360 -12.61 -14.74 14.80
N THR A 361 -12.55 -15.56 13.74
CA THR A 361 -12.19 -16.98 13.85
C THR A 361 -10.68 -17.08 14.06
N PRO A 362 -10.19 -17.56 15.23
CA PRO A 362 -8.75 -17.64 15.49
C PRO A 362 -8.08 -18.62 14.53
N ARG A 363 -7.02 -18.16 13.85
CA ARG A 363 -6.16 -19.02 13.05
C ARG A 363 -5.49 -20.07 13.95
N LYS A 364 -5.59 -21.35 13.60
CA LYS A 364 -5.14 -22.48 14.43
C LYS A 364 -3.65 -22.45 14.75
N SER A 365 -2.82 -21.94 13.85
CA SER A 365 -1.37 -21.96 14.01
C SER A 365 -0.84 -20.99 15.06
N ASP A 366 -1.48 -19.82 15.21
CA ASP A 366 -0.94 -18.71 16.00
C ASP A 366 -2.01 -17.88 16.74
N GLY A 367 -3.28 -18.27 16.64
CA GLY A 367 -4.40 -17.57 17.25
C GLY A 367 -4.76 -16.24 16.60
N LEU A 368 -4.21 -15.90 15.42
CA LEU A 368 -4.48 -14.62 14.77
C LEU A 368 -5.99 -14.42 14.54
N THR A 369 -6.49 -13.28 15.03
CA THR A 369 -7.83 -12.75 14.73
C THR A 369 -7.73 -11.33 14.20
N TRP A 370 -8.73 -10.95 13.41
CA TRP A 370 -8.97 -9.60 12.92
C TRP A 370 -10.32 -9.12 13.42
N GLU A 371 -10.30 -8.16 14.34
CA GLU A 371 -11.49 -7.54 14.89
C GLU A 371 -11.87 -6.29 14.09
N ARG A 372 -13.11 -5.82 14.20
CA ARG A 372 -13.51 -4.56 13.53
C ARG A 372 -12.66 -3.37 13.98
N SER A 373 -12.20 -3.37 15.24
CA SER A 373 -11.32 -2.36 15.85
C SER A 373 -9.91 -2.34 15.23
N ASP A 374 -9.47 -3.41 14.56
CA ASP A 374 -8.20 -3.46 13.83
C ASP A 374 -8.22 -2.68 12.52
N PHE A 375 -9.37 -2.10 12.16
CA PHE A 375 -9.56 -1.31 10.96
C PHE A 375 -10.14 0.05 11.31
N VAL A 376 -9.79 1.06 10.51
CA VAL A 376 -10.45 2.38 10.59
C VAL A 376 -11.88 2.30 10.02
N ASN A 377 -12.58 3.43 9.95
CA ASN A 377 -14.00 3.46 9.60
C ASN A 377 -14.35 2.83 8.23
N ASP A 378 -13.43 2.82 7.27
CA ASP A 378 -13.65 2.19 5.95
C ASP A 378 -13.50 0.65 5.92
N GLY A 379 -13.10 0.05 7.04
CA GLY A 379 -12.90 -1.39 7.18
C GLY A 379 -11.85 -1.99 6.25
N THR A 380 -11.07 -1.14 5.56
CA THR A 380 -10.06 -1.52 4.57
C THR A 380 -8.66 -1.18 5.07
N HIS A 381 -8.50 -0.01 5.69
CA HIS A 381 -7.22 0.41 6.24
C HIS A 381 -7.08 -0.02 7.69
N PRO A 382 -5.89 -0.53 8.08
CA PRO A 382 -5.67 -0.94 9.44
C PRO A 382 -5.66 0.28 10.36
N SER A 383 -6.28 0.12 11.54
CA SER A 383 -6.11 1.02 12.67
C SER A 383 -4.71 0.83 13.28
N ASP A 384 -4.40 1.55 14.36
CA ASP A 384 -3.11 1.38 15.04
C ASP A 384 -2.94 -0.04 15.64
N SER A 385 -4.02 -0.68 16.10
CA SER A 385 -3.95 -2.07 16.58
C SER A 385 -3.72 -3.05 15.42
N GLY A 386 -4.39 -2.85 14.28
CA GLY A 386 -4.16 -3.67 13.09
C GLY A 386 -2.74 -3.53 12.53
N ARG A 387 -2.22 -2.29 12.50
CA ARG A 387 -0.82 -2.02 12.11
C ARG A 387 0.16 -2.70 13.06
N GLN A 388 -0.11 -2.67 14.37
CA GLN A 388 0.72 -3.35 15.37
C GLN A 388 0.79 -4.86 15.10
N LYS A 389 -0.34 -5.53 14.88
CA LYS A 389 -0.39 -6.98 14.59
C LYS A 389 0.45 -7.36 13.36
N VAL A 390 0.37 -6.59 12.27
CA VAL A 390 1.18 -6.85 11.07
C VAL A 390 2.66 -6.59 11.35
N ALA A 391 2.97 -5.50 12.06
CA ALA A 391 4.34 -5.11 12.37
C ALA A 391 5.06 -6.17 13.25
N GLU A 392 4.36 -6.73 14.24
CA GLU A 392 4.87 -7.80 15.09
C GLU A 392 5.08 -9.10 14.31
N GLN A 393 4.16 -9.45 13.38
CA GLN A 393 4.35 -10.60 12.49
C GLN A 393 5.55 -10.43 11.58
N LEU A 394 5.77 -9.23 11.01
CA LEU A 394 6.95 -8.92 10.21
C LEU A 394 8.24 -9.01 11.03
N LEU A 395 8.28 -8.42 12.23
CA LEU A 395 9.45 -8.48 13.10
C LEU A 395 9.75 -9.93 13.52
N SER A 396 8.73 -10.66 13.97
CA SER A 396 8.87 -12.07 14.33
C SER A 396 9.38 -12.91 13.15
N PHE A 397 8.85 -12.70 11.95
CA PHE A 397 9.32 -13.39 10.74
C PHE A 397 10.80 -13.11 10.48
N PHE A 398 11.23 -11.85 10.42
CA PHE A 398 12.63 -11.54 10.10
C PHE A 398 13.62 -11.99 11.19
N LYS A 399 13.20 -12.06 12.47
CA LYS A 399 14.05 -12.58 13.56
C LYS A 399 14.14 -14.11 13.59
N ASN A 400 13.08 -14.80 13.16
CA ASN A 400 12.94 -16.25 13.38
C ASN A 400 13.06 -17.10 12.10
N ASP A 401 12.76 -16.55 10.92
CA ASP A 401 12.95 -17.26 9.66
C ASP A 401 14.43 -17.64 9.52
N PRO A 402 14.75 -18.93 9.25
CA PRO A 402 16.12 -19.44 9.29
C PRO A 402 17.03 -18.78 8.24
N TYR A 403 16.46 -18.20 7.19
CA TYR A 403 17.20 -17.55 6.12
C TYR A 403 17.21 -16.02 6.25
N ALA A 404 16.12 -15.43 6.74
CA ALA A 404 16.03 -13.99 6.90
C ALA A 404 16.86 -13.48 8.07
N ARG A 405 16.91 -14.26 9.17
CA ARG A 405 17.62 -13.88 10.39
C ARG A 405 19.13 -13.66 10.18
N THR A 406 19.72 -14.28 9.17
CA THR A 406 21.19 -14.26 8.93
C THR A 406 21.70 -12.89 8.49
N TRP A 407 20.85 -12.07 7.88
CA TRP A 407 21.17 -10.70 7.49
C TRP A 407 20.35 -9.64 8.24
N PHE A 408 19.29 -10.06 8.95
CA PHE A 408 18.44 -9.15 9.72
C PHE A 408 19.00 -8.85 11.12
N LEU A 409 19.55 -9.87 11.79
CA LEU A 409 20.10 -9.74 13.14
C LEU A 409 21.59 -9.41 13.09
N GLU A 410 22.09 -8.75 14.13
CA GLU A 410 23.53 -8.61 14.34
C GLU A 410 24.16 -10.01 14.48
N ASP A 411 25.29 -10.23 13.80
CA ASP A 411 25.99 -11.51 13.91
C ASP A 411 26.60 -11.59 15.31
N SER A 412 25.96 -12.33 16.21
CA SER A 412 26.39 -12.45 17.60
C SER A 412 27.70 -13.24 17.78
N GLY A 413 28.42 -13.57 16.70
CA GLY A 413 29.64 -14.37 16.73
C GLY A 413 29.35 -15.76 17.28
N ARG A 414 28.96 -16.68 16.40
CA ARG A 414 29.00 -18.11 16.73
C ARG A 414 30.40 -18.67 16.57
#